data_AF-A0A7Y2Q6H9-F1
#
_entry.id   AF-A0A7Y2Q6H9-F1
#
_cell.length_a   1.000
_cell.length_b   1.000
_cell.length_c   1.000
_cell.angle_alpha   90.00
_cell.angle_beta   90.00
_cell.angle_gamma   90.00
#
_symmetry.space_group_name_H-M   'P 1'
#
loop_
_entity.id
_entity.type
_entity.pdbx_description
1 polymer ?
#
loop_
_entity_poly.entity_id
_entity_poly.type
_entity_poly.pdbx_seq_one_letter_code
_entity_poly.pdbx_strand_id
1 'polypeptide(L)'
;MAHSAGQSLPDLNDAAPSLEAFDFFELLRRLEDDGRLFGQAGRPDREPARLGQHVRLGFAVQDVAKVEPATETTPARVTVSNLGLLGPEGPMPLYLTRWVLDRLSQRWFSRADMREVSDTTFVDFVNILQ
;
A
#
# COMPACT_ATOMS: atom_id res chain seq x y z
N MET A 1 12.81 17.67 34.06
CA MET A 1 13.38 18.21 32.81
C MET A 1 13.92 17.05 32.00
N ALA A 2 13.08 16.47 31.14
CA ALA A 2 13.47 15.43 30.19
C ALA A 2 12.56 15.59 28.97
N HIS A 3 12.98 16.44 28.04
CA HIS A 3 12.26 16.71 26.80
C HIS A 3 13.08 16.12 25.65
N SER A 4 12.40 15.38 24.78
CA SER A 4 12.85 14.92 23.45
C SER A 4 14.03 13.96 23.36
N ALA A 5 13.73 12.66 23.50
CA ALA A 5 14.49 11.57 22.88
C ALA A 5 13.74 10.97 21.66
N GLY A 6 12.85 11.74 21.04
CA GLY A 6 12.27 11.39 19.75
C GLY A 6 13.24 11.83 18.66
N GLN A 7 13.65 10.91 17.79
CA GLN A 7 14.34 11.27 16.55
C GLN A 7 13.51 12.36 15.84
N SER A 8 14.18 13.42 15.36
CA SER A 8 13.54 14.48 14.58
C SER A 8 12.77 13.85 13.43
N LEU A 9 11.47 14.11 13.35
CA LEU A 9 10.65 13.71 12.21
C LEU A 9 11.26 14.33 10.94
N PRO A 10 11.75 13.54 9.97
CA PRO A 10 12.03 14.01 8.63
C PRO A 10 10.75 14.61 8.03
N ASP A 11 10.82 15.90 7.76
CA ASP A 11 9.77 16.69 7.14
C ASP A 11 9.55 16.18 5.70
N LEU A 12 8.32 15.81 5.35
CA LEU A 12 7.98 15.26 4.02
C LEU A 12 8.02 16.33 2.92
N ASN A 13 8.09 17.62 3.30
CA ASN A 13 8.12 18.73 2.36
C ASN A 13 9.50 18.96 1.72
N ASP A 14 10.57 18.48 2.34
CA ASP A 14 11.95 18.65 1.85
C ASP A 14 12.50 17.31 1.37
N ALA A 15 12.35 17.06 0.07
CA ALA A 15 12.93 15.96 -0.68
C ALA A 15 12.56 14.56 -0.15
N ALA A 16 11.52 13.96 -0.74
CA ALA A 16 11.11 12.57 -0.52
C ALA A 16 12.34 11.65 -0.37
N PRO A 17 12.69 11.22 0.86
CA PRO A 17 13.67 10.16 1.04
C PRO A 17 13.15 8.98 0.23
N SER A 18 14.03 8.31 -0.49
CA SER A 18 13.65 7.19 -1.35
C SER A 18 12.70 6.26 -0.60
N LEU A 19 11.56 5.92 -1.22
CA LEU A 19 10.54 5.03 -0.68
C LEU A 19 11.10 3.71 -0.10
N GLU A 20 12.30 3.35 -0.55
CA GLU A 20 13.12 2.22 -0.14
C GLU A 20 13.68 2.33 1.30
N ALA A 21 13.70 3.52 1.90
CA ALA A 21 14.33 3.76 3.21
C ALA A 21 13.35 3.74 4.39
N PHE A 22 12.04 3.67 4.15
CA PHE A 22 11.04 3.69 5.21
C PHE A 22 10.62 2.28 5.63
N ASP A 23 10.74 1.99 6.93
CA ASP A 23 10.06 0.87 7.56
C ASP A 23 8.53 1.15 7.54
N PHE A 24 7.75 0.11 7.28
CA PHE A 24 6.29 0.21 7.18
C PHE A 24 5.64 0.79 8.45
N PHE A 25 6.05 0.35 9.63
CA PHE A 25 5.45 0.85 10.88
C PHE A 25 5.80 2.31 11.16
N GLU A 26 6.99 2.73 10.74
CA GLU A 26 7.41 4.13 10.82
C GLU A 26 6.57 4.99 9.88
N LEU A 27 6.34 4.53 8.64
CA LEU A 27 5.46 5.21 7.69
C LEU A 27 4.03 5.33 8.21
N LEU A 28 3.45 4.25 8.77
CA LEU A 28 2.13 4.30 9.38
C LEU A 28 2.06 5.36 10.48
N ARG A 29 3.03 5.34 11.40
CA ARG A 29 3.04 6.28 12.53
C ARG A 29 3.08 7.74 12.10
N ARG A 30 3.74 8.04 10.97
CA ARG A 30 3.79 9.40 10.42
C ARG A 30 2.54 9.82 9.67
N LEU A 31 1.82 8.85 9.10
CA LEU A 31 0.53 9.10 8.46
C LEU A 31 -0.59 9.31 9.48
N GLU A 32 -0.44 8.77 10.69
CA GLU A 32 -1.34 9.08 11.81
C GLU A 32 -1.17 10.55 12.21
N ASP A 33 -2.15 11.38 11.87
CA ASP A 33 -2.20 12.80 12.23
C ASP A 33 -3.60 13.17 12.78
N ASP A 34 -3.63 14.14 13.69
CA ASP A 34 -4.83 14.81 14.22
C ASP A 34 -6.02 13.88 14.54
N GLY A 35 -5.74 12.74 15.19
CA GLY A 35 -6.76 11.76 15.64
C GLY A 35 -7.21 10.74 14.58
N ARG A 36 -6.61 10.75 13.39
CA ARG A 36 -6.84 9.73 12.34
C ARG A 36 -5.88 8.56 12.55
N LEU A 37 -6.31 7.62 13.39
CA LEU A 37 -5.59 6.37 13.64
C LEU A 37 -6.07 5.26 12.72
N PHE A 38 -5.16 4.40 12.26
CA PHE A 38 -5.52 3.21 11.49
C PHE A 38 -6.36 2.24 12.33
N GLY A 39 -7.38 1.62 11.72
CA GLY A 39 -8.21 0.61 12.38
C GLY A 39 -9.11 1.11 13.52
N GLN A 40 -9.06 2.40 13.87
CA GLN A 40 -9.81 2.95 15.01
C GLN A 40 -10.98 3.86 14.60
N ALA A 41 -10.98 4.30 13.34
CA ALA A 41 -11.99 5.23 12.85
C ALA A 41 -13.32 4.55 12.45
N GLY A 42 -13.37 3.21 12.40
CA GLY A 42 -14.52 2.36 12.06
C GLY A 42 -15.06 2.52 10.63
N ARG A 43 -14.72 3.62 9.96
CA ARG A 43 -15.05 3.91 8.57
C ARG A 43 -13.77 4.05 7.76
N PRO A 44 -13.69 3.41 6.59
CA PRO A 44 -12.56 3.54 5.69
C PRO A 44 -12.22 5.01 5.41
N ASP A 45 -13.21 5.87 5.14
CA ASP A 45 -12.99 7.28 4.73
C ASP A 45 -12.24 8.14 5.77
N ARG A 46 -12.22 7.70 7.03
CA ARG A 46 -11.60 8.42 8.14
C ARG A 46 -10.17 7.98 8.42
N GLU A 47 -9.73 6.88 7.82
CA GLU A 47 -8.35 6.42 7.91
C GLU A 47 -7.42 7.40 7.17
N PRO A 48 -6.20 7.61 7.66
CA PRO A 48 -5.27 8.58 7.08
C PRO A 48 -4.82 8.21 5.66
N ALA A 49 -4.66 6.92 5.37
CA ALA A 49 -4.35 6.40 4.04
C ALA A 49 -4.98 5.02 3.81
N ARG A 50 -5.18 4.64 2.54
CA ARG A 50 -5.59 3.30 2.13
C ARG A 50 -4.40 2.37 2.06
N LEU A 51 -4.49 1.23 2.71
CA LEU A 51 -3.51 0.17 2.56
C LEU A 51 -3.90 -0.73 1.38
N GLY A 52 -2.90 -1.18 0.63
CA GLY A 52 -3.08 -2.13 -0.46
C GLY A 52 -1.91 -3.09 -0.55
N GLN A 53 -2.12 -4.25 -1.16
CA GLN A 53 -1.12 -5.32 -1.17
C GLN A 53 -0.29 -5.31 -2.44
N HIS A 54 1.03 -5.49 -2.31
CA HIS A 54 1.90 -5.76 -3.44
C HIS A 54 1.93 -7.27 -3.74
N VAL A 55 1.26 -7.67 -4.82
CA VAL A 55 1.20 -9.08 -5.23
C VAL A 55 2.54 -9.52 -5.83
N ARG A 56 3.19 -10.52 -5.22
CA ARG A 56 4.48 -11.07 -5.68
C ARG A 56 4.64 -12.55 -5.34
N LEU A 57 5.58 -13.24 -5.99
CA LEU A 57 5.92 -14.64 -5.70
C LEU A 57 7.25 -14.82 -4.94
N GLY A 58 8.08 -13.78 -4.89
CA GLY A 58 9.36 -13.78 -4.16
C GLY A 58 9.25 -13.08 -2.81
N PHE A 59 10.25 -13.29 -1.96
CA PHE A 59 10.37 -12.59 -0.68
C PHE A 59 10.45 -11.07 -0.87
N ALA A 60 9.91 -10.31 0.10
CA ALA A 60 10.03 -8.85 0.09
C ALA A 60 11.50 -8.45 0.29
N VAL A 61 11.96 -7.49 -0.50
CA VAL A 61 13.22 -6.79 -0.26
C VAL A 61 13.02 -5.47 0.49
N GLN A 62 11.79 -4.97 0.51
CA GLN A 62 11.37 -3.75 1.19
C GLN A 62 9.91 -3.89 1.65
N ASP A 63 9.55 -3.23 2.75
CA ASP A 63 8.21 -3.31 3.33
C ASP A 63 7.18 -2.46 2.59
N VAL A 64 7.60 -1.30 2.06
CA VAL A 64 6.72 -0.38 1.33
C VAL A 64 7.06 -0.43 -0.15
N ALA A 65 6.15 -0.91 -0.99
CA ALA A 65 6.37 -1.01 -2.43
C ALA A 65 6.09 0.32 -3.16
N LYS A 66 5.08 1.08 -2.72
CA LYS A 66 4.69 2.35 -3.35
C LYS A 66 3.91 3.20 -2.36
N VAL A 67 4.13 4.51 -2.38
CA VAL A 67 3.24 5.49 -1.74
C VAL A 67 2.73 6.45 -2.79
N GLU A 68 1.42 6.60 -2.85
CA GLU A 68 0.72 7.55 -3.71
C GLU A 68 0.08 8.60 -2.80
N PRO A 69 0.49 9.88 -2.90
CA PRO A 69 -0.08 10.93 -2.06
C PRO A 69 -1.57 11.13 -2.39
N ALA A 70 -2.31 11.68 -1.42
CA ALA A 70 -3.71 12.03 -1.65
C ALA A 70 -3.84 13.09 -2.75
N THR A 71 -4.89 12.99 -3.56
CA THR A 71 -5.33 14.04 -4.48
C THR A 71 -6.68 14.59 -4.02
N GLU A 72 -7.18 15.66 -4.65
CA GLU A 72 -8.52 16.20 -4.34
C GLU A 72 -9.65 15.17 -4.47
N THR A 73 -9.42 14.09 -5.23
CA THR A 73 -10.43 13.07 -5.55
C THR A 73 -10.11 11.68 -5.02
N THR A 74 -8.87 11.41 -4.59
CA THR A 74 -8.43 10.08 -4.16
C THR A 74 -7.66 10.16 -2.85
N PRO A 75 -7.98 9.32 -1.84
CA PRO A 75 -7.20 9.25 -0.62
C PRO A 75 -5.77 8.79 -0.91
N ALA A 76 -4.84 9.11 -0.02
CA ALA A 76 -3.48 8.59 -0.08
C ALA A 76 -3.50 7.06 -0.06
N ARG A 77 -2.64 6.41 -0.84
CA ARG A 77 -2.54 4.95 -0.91
C ARG A 77 -1.12 4.49 -0.63
N VAL A 78 -0.99 3.51 0.24
CA VAL A 78 0.28 2.86 0.57
C VAL A 78 0.17 1.40 0.15
N THR A 79 0.98 1.02 -0.83
CA THR A 79 1.11 -0.37 -1.26
C THR A 79 2.22 -1.03 -0.46
N VAL A 80 1.86 -2.05 0.30
CA VAL A 80 2.74 -2.73 1.25
C VAL A 80 3.06 -4.14 0.79
N SER A 81 4.26 -4.56 1.16
CA SER A 81 4.86 -5.81 0.76
C SER A 81 4.80 -6.87 1.87
N ASN A 82 4.87 -6.49 3.15
CA ASN A 82 4.87 -7.48 4.24
C ASN A 82 3.45 -7.82 4.75
N LEU A 83 2.46 -7.02 4.41
CA LEU A 83 1.09 -7.20 4.87
C LEU A 83 0.16 -7.53 3.72
N GLY A 84 -0.61 -8.58 3.90
CA GLY A 84 -1.68 -8.91 2.98
C GLY A 84 -2.07 -10.37 2.99
N LEU A 85 -3.10 -10.68 2.21
CA LEU A 85 -3.57 -12.03 1.95
C LEU A 85 -2.70 -12.74 0.90
N LEU A 86 -2.15 -11.97 -0.04
CA LEU A 86 -1.37 -12.45 -1.18
C LEU A 86 0.14 -12.27 -0.95
N GLY A 87 0.94 -13.14 -1.57
CA GLY A 87 2.40 -13.16 -1.42
C GLY A 87 2.91 -14.39 -0.67
N PRO A 88 4.24 -14.58 -0.59
CA PRO A 88 4.83 -15.68 0.17
C PRO A 88 4.63 -15.55 1.69
N GLU A 89 4.52 -14.32 2.18
CA GLU A 89 4.27 -14.03 3.61
C GLU A 89 2.77 -14.01 3.95
N GLY A 90 1.90 -14.15 2.94
CA GLY A 90 0.45 -14.05 3.11
C GLY A 90 -0.18 -15.37 3.60
N PRO A 91 -1.31 -15.32 4.32
CA PRO A 91 -2.03 -16.50 4.79
C PRO A 91 -2.72 -17.28 3.67
N MET A 92 -2.94 -16.71 2.48
CA MET A 92 -3.57 -17.45 1.39
C MET A 92 -2.59 -18.40 0.69
N PRO A 93 -3.08 -19.54 0.19
CA PRO A 93 -2.26 -20.45 -0.60
C PRO A 93 -1.52 -19.76 -1.74
N LEU A 94 -0.22 -20.06 -1.90
CA LEU A 94 0.64 -19.49 -2.94
C LEU A 94 0.09 -19.66 -4.37
N TYR A 95 -0.69 -20.71 -4.64
CA TYR A 95 -1.29 -20.90 -5.96
C TYR A 95 -2.31 -19.81 -6.31
N LEU A 96 -3.01 -19.23 -5.32
CA LEU A 96 -3.93 -18.10 -5.54
C LEU A 96 -3.14 -16.85 -5.94
N THR A 97 -2.04 -16.57 -5.24
CA THR A 97 -1.12 -15.49 -5.61
C THR A 97 -0.62 -15.64 -7.05
N ARG A 98 -0.25 -16.86 -7.46
CA ARG A 98 0.13 -17.14 -8.85
C ARG A 98 -1.02 -16.88 -9.83
N TRP A 99 -2.23 -17.33 -9.49
CA TRP A 99 -3.41 -17.12 -10.33
C TRP A 99 -3.77 -15.65 -10.49
N VAL A 100 -3.65 -14.85 -9.43
CA VAL A 100 -3.85 -13.39 -9.49
C VAL A 100 -2.82 -12.75 -10.41
N LEU A 101 -1.54 -13.12 -10.28
CA LEU A 101 -0.49 -12.59 -11.15
C LEU A 101 -0.72 -12.94 -12.63
N ASP A 102 -1.19 -14.16 -12.91
CA ASP A 102 -1.57 -14.56 -14.26
C ASP A 102 -2.64 -13.61 -14.83
N ARG A 103 -3.70 -13.31 -14.07
CA ARG A 103 -4.74 -12.34 -14.48
C ARG A 103 -4.22 -10.93 -14.67
N LEU A 104 -3.35 -10.45 -13.78
CA LEU A 104 -2.73 -9.13 -13.91
C LEU A 104 -1.83 -9.04 -15.17
N SER A 105 -1.27 -10.17 -15.60
CA SER A 105 -0.45 -10.27 -16.82
C SER A 105 -1.27 -10.38 -18.11
N GLN A 106 -2.53 -10.84 -18.02
CA GLN A 106 -3.48 -10.90 -19.14
C GLN A 106 -3.96 -9.49 -19.52
N ARG A 107 -3.05 -8.72 -20.13
CA ARG A 107 -3.30 -7.39 -20.67
C ARG A 107 -3.79 -7.52 -22.11
N TRP A 108 -5.04 -7.17 -22.36
CA TRP A 108 -5.58 -7.13 -23.72
C TRP A 108 -5.32 -5.76 -24.36
N PHE A 109 -4.55 -5.73 -25.43
CA PHE A 109 -4.36 -4.52 -26.23
C PHE A 109 -5.55 -4.34 -27.18
N SER A 110 -6.55 -3.55 -26.78
CA SER A 110 -7.59 -3.07 -27.69
C SER A 110 -7.10 -1.83 -28.44
N ARG A 111 -7.04 -1.91 -29.77
CA ARG A 111 -6.42 -0.90 -30.63
C ARG A 111 -7.21 0.41 -30.64
N ALA A 112 -6.47 1.50 -30.48
CA ALA A 112 -6.70 2.89 -30.91
C ALA A 112 -6.72 3.95 -29.80
N ASP A 113 -7.33 3.72 -28.62
CA ASP A 113 -7.45 4.79 -27.59
C ASP A 113 -7.46 4.32 -26.11
N MET A 114 -7.14 3.06 -25.80
CA MET A 114 -7.51 2.47 -24.50
C MET A 114 -6.43 2.46 -23.42
N ARG A 115 -6.83 2.94 -22.24
CA ARG A 115 -6.26 2.57 -20.92
C ARG A 115 -5.98 1.07 -20.89
N GLU A 116 -4.81 0.71 -20.38
CA GLU A 116 -4.44 -0.67 -20.05
C GLU A 116 -5.52 -1.29 -19.14
N VAL A 117 -6.26 -2.29 -19.65
CA VAL A 117 -7.28 -3.02 -18.89
C VAL A 117 -6.72 -4.40 -18.56
N SER A 118 -6.23 -4.56 -17.34
CA SER A 118 -6.03 -5.86 -16.71
C SER A 118 -7.19 -6.13 -15.75
N ASP A 119 -7.51 -7.40 -15.51
CA ASP A 119 -8.51 -7.78 -14.52
C ASP A 119 -7.91 -7.63 -13.11
N THR A 120 -8.19 -6.51 -12.45
CA THR A 120 -7.77 -6.21 -11.07
C THR A 120 -8.81 -6.61 -10.03
N THR A 121 -9.95 -7.15 -10.44
CA THR A 121 -11.15 -7.32 -9.59
C THR A 121 -10.85 -8.07 -8.29
N PHE A 122 -10.07 -9.14 -8.38
CA PHE A 122 -9.72 -9.93 -7.19
C PHE A 122 -8.78 -9.17 -6.25
N VAL A 123 -7.82 -8.42 -6.79
CA VAL A 123 -6.89 -7.60 -5.99
C VAL A 123 -7.67 -6.48 -5.29
N ASP A 124 -8.59 -5.84 -6.01
CA ASP A 124 -9.43 -4.78 -5.46
C ASP A 124 -10.34 -5.33 -4.35
N PHE A 125 -10.94 -6.51 -4.56
CA PHE A 125 -11.72 -7.19 -3.52
C PHE A 125 -10.89 -7.48 -2.27
N VAL A 126 -9.68 -8.01 -2.43
CA VAL A 126 -8.78 -8.31 -1.31
C VAL A 126 -8.35 -7.03 -0.58
N ASN A 127 -8.10 -5.94 -1.31
CA ASN A 127 -7.74 -4.65 -0.72
C ASN A 127 -8.93 -3.97 0.00
N ILE A 128 -10.18 -4.30 -0.34
CA ILE A 128 -11.36 -3.83 0.40
C ILE A 128 -11.46 -4.48 1.79
N LEU A 129 -10.88 -5.67 1.98
CA LEU A 129 -10.88 -6.37 3.26
C LEU A 129 -9.82 -5.84 4.24
N GLN A 130 -8.95 -4.95 3.79
CA GLN A 130 -7.93 -4.29 4.60
C GLN A 130 -8.46 -2.96 5.16
#